data_AF-A0A1U8A7B7-F1
#
_entry.id   AF-A0A1U8A7B7-F1
#
_cell.length_a   1.000
_cell.length_b   1.000
_cell.length_c   1.000
_cell.angle_alpha   90.00
_cell.angle_beta   90.00
_cell.angle_gamma   90.00
#
_symmetry.space_group_name_H-M   'P 1'
#
loop_
_entity.id
_entity.type
_entity.pdbx_description
1 polymer ?
#
loop_
_entity_poly.entity_id
_entity_poly.type
_entity_poly.pdbx_seq_one_letter_code
_entity_poly.pdbx_strand_id
1 'polypeptide(L)'
;MIRRTSRLFTVGQSLLGNFGINSSNFLGASHEMATTMTCNNFLSLQRTFIQMRTNLKVVDNSGAKRVMCIQALKGKKGARLGDTIIASVKEAQPRGKVKKGDVVYGVVVRAAMQRGRCDGSEIKFDDNAVVLVNKQGEPIGTRVFGPVPHELRKKKHVKILTLAEHIA
;
A
#
# COMPACT_ATOMS: atom_id res chain seq x y z
N MET A 1 -9.48 -6.03 5.75
CA MET A 1 -10.39 -6.17 4.59
C MET A 1 -9.75 -5.43 3.42
N ILE A 2 -9.58 -6.03 2.24
CA ILE A 2 -9.06 -5.27 1.09
C ILE A 2 -10.17 -4.35 0.60
N ARG A 3 -9.90 -3.05 0.62
CA ARG A 3 -10.81 -2.06 0.04
C ARG A 3 -10.47 -1.92 -1.43
N ARG A 4 -11.32 -2.43 -2.32
CA ARG A 4 -11.26 -2.12 -3.76
C ARG A 4 -12.04 -0.82 -3.98
N THR A 5 -11.35 0.25 -4.32
CA THR A 5 -11.99 1.47 -4.83
C THR A 5 -11.91 1.43 -6.35
N SER A 6 -13.01 1.08 -7.01
CA SER A 6 -13.17 1.29 -8.46
C SER A 6 -13.60 2.73 -8.70
N ARG A 7 -12.74 3.55 -9.32
CA ARG A 7 -13.19 4.82 -9.90
C ARG A 7 -13.81 4.52 -11.26
N LEU A 8 -15.14 4.55 -11.36
CA LEU A 8 -15.82 4.68 -12.66
C LEU A 8 -15.55 6.11 -13.16
N PHE A 9 -14.80 6.25 -14.26
CA PHE A 9 -14.81 7.48 -15.05
C PHE A 9 -15.79 7.26 -16.21
N THR A 10 -16.99 7.82 -16.09
CA THR A 10 -17.91 7.92 -17.22
C THR A 10 -17.47 9.09 -18.08
N VAL A 11 -16.86 8.83 -19.23
CA VAL A 11 -16.60 9.85 -20.26
C VAL A 11 -17.89 9.98 -21.08
N GLY A 12 -18.62 11.07 -20.88
CA GLY A 12 -19.74 11.45 -21.74
C GLY A 12 -19.23 12.10 -23.02
N GLN A 13 -19.42 11.44 -24.16
CA GLN A 13 -19.33 12.01 -25.50
C GLN A 13 -20.71 12.54 -25.89
N SER A 14 -20.80 13.77 -26.40
CA SER A 14 -21.91 14.19 -27.27
C SER A 14 -21.41 15.11 -28.39
N LEU A 15 -21.83 14.74 -29.59
CA LEU A 15 -21.67 15.40 -30.90
C LEU A 15 -22.78 16.46 -31.09
N LEU A 16 -22.64 17.27 -32.17
CA LEU A 16 -23.49 18.39 -32.67
C LEU A 16 -23.04 19.77 -32.14
N GLY A 17 -22.81 20.84 -32.89
CA GLY A 17 -23.12 21.20 -34.28
C GLY A 17 -23.67 22.64 -34.31
N ASN A 18 -23.06 23.53 -35.13
CA ASN A 18 -23.61 24.72 -35.79
C ASN A 18 -23.59 26.18 -35.22
N PHE A 19 -22.94 27.06 -36.04
CA PHE A 19 -23.27 28.43 -36.56
C PHE A 19 -23.18 29.72 -35.70
N GLY A 20 -22.63 30.80 -36.32
CA GLY A 20 -22.51 32.21 -35.85
C GLY A 20 -23.86 32.97 -35.82
N ILE A 21 -24.01 34.25 -35.42
CA ILE A 21 -23.39 35.53 -35.86
C ILE A 21 -23.63 36.67 -34.78
N ASN A 22 -22.69 37.63 -34.68
CA ASN A 22 -22.64 39.06 -34.22
C ASN A 22 -23.55 39.75 -33.15
N SER A 23 -22.82 40.49 -32.29
CA SER A 23 -22.97 41.89 -31.80
C SER A 23 -24.20 42.38 -31.00
N SER A 24 -23.98 42.73 -29.72
CA SER A 24 -24.07 44.10 -29.16
C SER A 24 -23.85 44.10 -27.63
N ASN A 25 -23.23 45.15 -27.10
CA ASN A 25 -22.83 45.30 -25.70
C ASN A 25 -24.03 45.40 -24.74
N PHE A 26 -23.97 44.67 -23.61
CA PHE A 26 -24.66 45.07 -22.39
C PHE A 26 -23.84 44.68 -21.15
N LEU A 27 -23.67 45.66 -20.26
CA LEU A 27 -23.05 45.55 -18.94
C LEU A 27 -23.77 44.52 -18.07
N GLY A 28 -23.02 43.65 -17.39
CA GLY A 28 -23.55 42.76 -16.36
C GLY A 28 -22.41 42.07 -15.62
N ALA A 29 -22.37 42.25 -14.30
CA ALA A 29 -21.31 41.83 -13.40
C ALA A 29 -20.92 40.35 -13.57
N SER A 30 -19.61 40.11 -13.63
CA SER A 30 -18.99 38.80 -13.51
C SER A 30 -19.27 38.19 -12.14
N HIS A 31 -20.23 37.28 -12.09
CA HIS A 31 -20.37 36.32 -11.00
C HIS A 31 -20.32 34.91 -11.57
N GLU A 32 -19.78 34.02 -10.74
CA GLU A 32 -19.52 32.59 -10.95
C GLU A 32 -18.15 32.26 -11.57
N MET A 33 -17.57 31.18 -11.06
CA MET A 33 -16.21 30.69 -11.32
C MET A 33 -15.09 31.28 -10.45
N ALA A 34 -15.21 31.10 -9.15
CA ALA A 34 -14.08 30.69 -8.32
C ALA A 34 -14.60 30.18 -6.97
N THR A 35 -15.21 29.00 -6.95
CA THR A 35 -15.20 28.20 -5.73
C THR A 35 -13.76 27.74 -5.54
N THR A 36 -12.91 28.64 -5.07
CA THR A 36 -11.63 28.32 -4.46
C THR A 36 -11.98 27.64 -3.14
N MET A 37 -12.40 26.38 -3.24
CA MET A 37 -12.31 25.45 -2.13
C MET A 37 -10.83 25.43 -1.77
N THR A 38 -10.48 26.23 -0.77
CA THR A 38 -9.28 26.06 0.02
C THR A 38 -9.33 24.66 0.60
N CYS A 39 -8.88 23.66 -0.18
CA CYS A 39 -8.59 22.32 0.30
C CYS A 39 -7.28 22.31 1.11
N ASN A 40 -7.06 23.38 1.88
CA ASN A 40 -6.11 23.43 2.98
C ASN A 40 -6.72 22.62 4.12
N ASN A 41 -6.47 21.31 4.05
CA ASN A 41 -6.28 20.37 5.16
C ASN A 41 -6.58 18.90 4.77
N PHE A 42 -6.35 18.51 3.52
CA PHE A 42 -6.23 17.08 3.16
C PHE A 42 -4.76 16.64 3.00
N LEU A 43 -3.86 17.27 3.75
CA LEU A 43 -2.43 16.91 3.82
C LEU A 43 -2.11 15.96 4.99
N SER A 44 -3.11 15.38 5.65
CA SER A 44 -2.87 14.56 6.85
C SER A 44 -2.87 13.04 6.64
N LEU A 45 -3.09 12.49 5.43
CA LEU A 45 -3.01 11.03 5.24
C LEU A 45 -2.50 10.54 3.88
N GLN A 46 -1.61 11.27 3.20
CA GLN A 46 -0.72 10.64 2.21
C GLN A 46 0.34 9.81 2.96
N ARG A 47 -0.08 8.71 3.60
CA ARG A 47 0.77 7.87 4.44
C ARG A 47 1.80 7.16 3.58
N THR A 48 2.97 7.80 3.55
CA THR A 48 4.32 7.41 3.14
C THR A 48 4.61 5.90 3.07
N PHE A 49 5.51 5.57 2.16
CA PHE A 49 6.17 4.25 2.05
C PHE A 49 6.58 3.69 3.42
N ILE A 50 6.74 2.37 3.51
CA ILE A 50 7.31 1.77 4.72
C ILE A 50 8.78 2.21 4.81
N GLN A 51 9.07 3.06 5.78
CA GLN A 51 10.37 3.70 5.96
C GLN A 51 10.97 3.32 7.32
N MET A 52 12.18 3.80 7.58
CA MET A 52 12.85 3.62 8.87
C MET A 52 11.92 4.04 10.04
N ARG A 53 11.96 3.28 11.14
CA ARG A 53 11.11 3.39 12.34
C ARG A 53 9.62 3.07 12.14
N THR A 54 9.18 2.67 10.94
CA THR A 54 7.80 2.18 10.76
C THR A 54 7.58 0.90 11.56
N ASN A 55 6.52 0.85 12.37
CA ASN A 55 6.09 -0.36 13.06
C ASN A 55 5.20 -1.21 12.16
N LEU A 56 5.47 -2.51 12.09
CA LEU A 56 4.71 -3.48 11.30
C LEU A 56 4.34 -4.68 12.16
N LYS A 57 3.16 -5.24 11.90
CA LYS A 57 2.74 -6.52 12.48
C LYS A 57 3.44 -7.66 11.75
N VAL A 58 3.82 -8.70 12.48
CA VAL A 58 4.26 -9.95 11.87
C VAL A 58 3.05 -10.87 11.74
N VAL A 59 2.88 -11.46 10.56
CA VAL A 59 1.70 -12.28 10.22
C VAL A 59 2.09 -13.69 9.81
N ASP A 60 3.07 -14.25 10.51
CA ASP A 60 3.47 -15.65 10.41
C ASP A 60 3.62 -16.27 11.80
N ASN A 61 3.89 -17.56 11.83
CA ASN A 61 4.16 -18.32 13.05
C ASN A 61 5.66 -18.42 13.39
N SER A 62 6.50 -17.47 12.94
CA SER A 62 7.93 -17.45 13.32
C SER A 62 8.14 -17.17 14.81
N GLY A 63 7.14 -16.60 15.47
CA GLY A 63 7.15 -16.24 16.89
C GLY A 63 7.32 -14.73 17.14
N ALA A 64 7.71 -13.93 16.15
CA ALA A 64 7.62 -12.47 16.28
C ALA A 64 6.16 -11.99 16.19
N LYS A 65 5.84 -10.95 16.96
CA LYS A 65 4.52 -10.28 16.92
C LYS A 65 4.60 -8.92 16.25
N ARG A 66 5.65 -8.15 16.57
CA ARG A 66 5.87 -6.80 16.04
C ARG A 66 7.33 -6.60 15.69
N VAL A 67 7.55 -5.91 14.57
CA VAL A 67 8.87 -5.48 14.12
C VAL A 67 8.86 -3.99 13.79
N MET A 68 10.04 -3.38 13.85
CA MET A 68 10.27 -2.00 13.43
C MET A 68 11.24 -1.99 12.25
N CYS A 69 10.83 -1.38 11.14
CA CYS A 69 11.64 -1.23 9.95
C CYS A 69 12.92 -0.44 10.28
N ILE A 70 14.06 -0.98 9.87
CA ILE A 70 15.36 -0.31 9.91
C ILE A 70 15.63 0.28 8.53
N GLN A 71 15.49 -0.54 7.49
CA GLN A 71 15.87 -0.15 6.14
C GLN A 71 15.08 -0.94 5.08
N ALA A 72 14.70 -0.27 4.00
CA ALA A 72 14.22 -0.93 2.79
C ALA A 72 15.41 -1.38 1.92
N LEU A 73 15.41 -2.64 1.45
CA LEU A 73 16.48 -3.13 0.58
C LEU A 73 16.39 -2.57 -0.84
N LYS A 74 15.18 -2.20 -1.27
CA LYS A 74 14.92 -1.64 -2.59
C LYS A 74 14.35 -0.24 -2.48
N GLY A 75 14.93 0.68 -3.25
CA GLY A 75 14.45 2.05 -3.42
C GLY A 75 14.92 3.04 -2.36
N LYS A 76 15.01 4.32 -2.76
CA LYS A 76 15.46 5.43 -1.89
C LYS A 76 14.36 5.96 -0.96
N LYS A 77 13.08 5.85 -1.37
CA LYS A 77 11.93 6.46 -0.67
C LYS A 77 11.31 5.55 0.41
N GLY A 78 11.78 4.31 0.54
CA GLY A 78 11.18 3.27 1.40
C GLY A 78 10.60 2.09 0.62
N ALA A 79 10.00 1.14 1.33
CA ALA A 79 9.46 -0.10 0.80
C ALA A 79 7.97 -0.01 0.46
N ARG A 80 7.56 -0.74 -0.58
CA ARG A 80 6.17 -0.95 -0.97
C ARG A 80 5.76 -2.40 -0.75
N LEU A 81 4.51 -2.68 -1.12
CA LEU A 81 3.97 -4.04 -1.14
C LEU A 81 4.84 -5.00 -1.94
N GLY A 82 5.26 -6.09 -1.31
CA GLY A 82 6.12 -7.14 -1.87
C GLY A 82 7.60 -6.80 -1.91
N ASP A 83 8.04 -5.69 -1.32
CA ASP A 83 9.46 -5.40 -1.14
C ASP A 83 9.99 -5.98 0.17
N THR A 84 11.29 -6.28 0.19
CA THR A 84 11.99 -6.79 1.38
C THR A 84 12.57 -5.63 2.18
N ILE A 85 12.44 -5.72 3.49
CA ILE A 85 12.99 -4.79 4.47
C ILE A 85 13.88 -5.53 5.48
N ILE A 86 14.81 -4.80 6.07
CA ILE A 86 15.50 -5.17 7.31
C ILE A 86 14.72 -4.55 8.46
N ALA A 87 14.46 -5.33 9.51
CA ALA A 87 13.70 -4.88 10.66
C ALA A 87 14.28 -5.41 11.98
N SER A 88 14.00 -4.72 13.08
CA SER A 88 14.28 -5.21 14.44
C SER A 88 13.03 -5.77 15.08
N VAL A 89 13.12 -6.94 15.71
CA VAL A 89 12.02 -7.53 16.47
C VAL A 89 11.79 -6.75 17.75
N LYS A 90 10.58 -6.22 17.93
CA LYS A 90 10.21 -5.44 19.13
C LYS A 90 9.44 -6.25 20.15
N GLU A 91 8.64 -7.21 19.67
CA GLU A 91 7.87 -8.12 20.51
C GLU A 91 7.90 -9.52 19.89
N ALA A 92 8.16 -10.52 20.71
CA ALA A 92 8.24 -11.92 20.32
C ALA A 92 7.65 -12.83 21.40
N GLN A 93 7.23 -14.03 20.99
CA GLN A 93 6.84 -15.12 21.87
C GLN A 93 8.10 -15.76 22.49
N PRO A 94 8.06 -16.22 23.76
CA PRO A 94 9.24 -16.77 24.44
C PRO A 94 9.87 -17.98 23.77
N ARG A 95 9.06 -18.84 23.12
CA ARG A 95 9.51 -20.07 22.43
C ARG A 95 9.54 -19.94 20.90
N GLY A 96 9.53 -18.71 20.40
CA GLY A 96 9.60 -18.43 18.96
C GLY A 96 10.97 -18.74 18.35
N LYS A 97 11.03 -18.88 17.03
CA LYS A 97 12.30 -19.04 16.28
C LYS A 97 13.16 -17.76 16.32
N VAL A 98 12.51 -16.62 16.55
CA VAL A 98 13.13 -15.30 16.64
C VAL A 98 12.87 -14.68 18.01
N LYS A 99 13.83 -13.91 18.51
CA LYS A 99 13.81 -13.28 19.84
C LYS A 99 13.64 -11.77 19.72
N LYS A 100 13.21 -11.13 20.81
CA LYS A 100 13.17 -9.67 20.90
C LYS A 100 14.59 -9.11 20.76
N GLY A 101 14.76 -8.09 19.93
CA GLY A 101 16.04 -7.47 19.63
C GLY A 101 16.70 -7.98 18.34
N ASP A 102 16.31 -9.15 17.83
CA ASP A 102 16.89 -9.71 16.62
C ASP A 102 16.71 -8.79 15.41
N VAL A 103 17.75 -8.72 14.59
CA VAL A 103 17.69 -8.08 13.27
C VAL A 103 17.30 -9.15 12.25
N VAL A 104 16.15 -8.96 11.60
CA VAL A 104 15.51 -9.92 10.70
C VAL A 104 15.19 -9.29 9.35
N TYR A 105 14.98 -10.14 8.35
CA TYR A 105 14.45 -9.72 7.06
C TYR A 105 12.95 -9.99 7.01
N GLY A 106 12.20 -9.14 6.33
CA GLY A 106 10.75 -9.30 6.17
C GLY A 106 10.27 -8.84 4.81
N VAL A 107 9.31 -9.56 4.23
CA VAL A 107 8.60 -9.16 3.02
C VAL A 107 7.31 -8.46 3.42
N VAL A 108 7.07 -7.27 2.86
CA VAL A 108 5.82 -6.53 3.08
C VAL A 108 4.67 -7.23 2.38
N VAL A 109 3.70 -7.72 3.14
CA VAL A 109 2.51 -8.41 2.59
C VAL A 109 1.24 -7.59 2.71
N ARG A 110 1.15 -6.64 3.63
CA ARG A 110 0.05 -5.66 3.68
C ARG A 110 0.61 -4.27 3.91
N ALA A 111 0.00 -3.29 3.26
CA ALA A 111 0.36 -1.90 3.38
C ALA A 111 -0.89 -1.02 3.39
N ALA A 112 -0.93 -0.05 4.30
CA ALA A 112 -1.96 0.98 4.36
C ALA A 112 -1.83 2.01 3.21
N MET A 113 -0.64 2.11 2.61
CA MET A 113 -0.42 2.86 1.38
C MET A 113 -1.08 2.14 0.21
N GLN A 114 -1.86 2.88 -0.59
CA GLN A 114 -2.49 2.33 -1.78
C GLN A 114 -1.47 2.02 -2.88
N ARG A 115 -1.74 0.95 -3.64
CA ARG A 115 -0.98 0.59 -4.84
C ARG A 115 -1.94 0.44 -6.02
N GLY A 116 -1.76 1.28 -7.03
CA GLY A 116 -2.44 1.13 -8.31
C GLY A 116 -1.94 -0.07 -9.09
N ARG A 117 -2.86 -0.70 -9.82
CA ARG A 117 -2.62 -1.77 -10.78
C ARG A 117 -2.76 -1.24 -12.21
N CYS A 118 -2.31 -2.04 -13.18
CA CYS A 118 -2.37 -1.68 -14.60
C CYS A 118 -3.80 -1.61 -15.15
N ASP A 119 -4.75 -2.30 -14.53
CA ASP A 119 -6.18 -2.23 -14.85
C ASP A 119 -6.88 -1.00 -14.24
N GLY A 120 -6.13 -0.09 -13.59
CA GLY A 120 -6.67 1.07 -12.89
C GLY A 120 -7.26 0.78 -11.51
N SER A 121 -7.37 -0.49 -11.10
CA SER A 121 -7.80 -0.83 -9.75
C SER A 121 -6.71 -0.51 -8.72
N GLU A 122 -7.12 -0.18 -7.49
CA GLU A 122 -6.20 0.04 -6.38
C GLU A 122 -6.35 -1.04 -5.32
N ILE A 123 -5.22 -1.43 -4.71
CA ILE A 123 -5.19 -2.28 -3.52
C ILE A 123 -4.73 -1.47 -2.32
N LYS A 124 -5.49 -1.58 -1.23
CA LYS A 124 -5.17 -1.00 0.08
C LYS A 124 -5.61 -1.94 1.20
N PHE A 125 -4.78 -2.02 2.23
CA PHE A 125 -5.07 -2.75 3.47
C PHE A 125 -5.29 -1.78 4.63
N ASP A 126 -5.88 -2.27 5.72
CA ASP A 126 -6.13 -1.47 6.91
C ASP A 126 -4.85 -1.29 7.76
N ASP A 127 -3.90 -2.23 7.68
CA ASP A 127 -2.65 -2.22 8.44
C ASP A 127 -1.40 -2.55 7.60
N ASN A 128 -0.23 -2.27 8.20
CA ASN A 128 1.07 -2.64 7.66
C ASN A 128 1.53 -3.97 8.29
N ALA A 129 1.82 -4.96 7.46
CA ALA A 129 2.21 -6.29 7.92
C ALA A 129 3.32 -6.93 7.07
N VAL A 130 4.11 -7.77 7.71
CA VAL A 130 5.24 -8.49 7.10
C VAL A 130 5.23 -9.98 7.43
N VAL A 131 5.84 -10.76 6.55
CA VAL A 131 6.25 -12.15 6.79
C VAL A 131 7.76 -12.18 6.91
N LEU A 132 8.29 -12.86 7.92
CA LEU A 132 9.73 -12.95 8.13
C LEU A 132 10.35 -13.95 7.15
N VAL A 133 11.50 -13.56 6.61
CA VAL A 133 12.26 -14.35 5.64
C VAL A 133 13.73 -14.47 6.06
N ASN A 134 14.40 -15.50 5.57
CA ASN A 134 15.84 -15.61 5.65
C ASN A 134 16.54 -14.69 4.62
N LYS A 135 17.87 -14.69 4.59
CA LYS A 135 18.65 -13.88 3.65
C LYS A 135 18.42 -14.27 2.18
N GLN A 136 18.01 -15.52 1.94
CA GLN A 136 17.67 -16.06 0.63
C GLN A 136 16.25 -15.68 0.19
N GLY A 137 15.48 -14.99 1.04
CA GLY A 137 14.11 -14.57 0.75
C GLY A 137 13.05 -15.66 0.97
N GLU A 138 13.40 -16.74 1.67
CA GLU A 138 12.50 -17.84 2.00
C GLU A 138 11.83 -17.64 3.36
N PRO A 139 10.55 -18.02 3.53
CA PRO A 139 9.83 -17.81 4.79
C PRO A 139 10.46 -18.56 5.97
N ILE A 140 10.56 -17.88 7.11
CA ILE A 140 11.00 -18.50 8.38
C ILE A 140 9.84 -19.28 9.03
N GLY A 141 8.63 -18.72 8.95
CA GLY A 141 7.40 -19.38 9.38
C GLY A 141 6.96 -20.48 8.41
N THR A 142 6.11 -21.38 8.90
CA THR A 142 5.46 -22.45 8.11
C THR A 142 4.00 -22.14 7.78
N ARG A 143 3.43 -21.04 8.30
CA ARG A 143 2.08 -20.58 7.97
C ARG A 143 2.01 -19.06 8.00
N VAL A 144 1.24 -18.48 7.09
CA VAL A 144 0.98 -17.03 7.01
C VAL A 144 -0.49 -16.75 7.30
N PHE A 145 -0.74 -15.79 8.18
CA PHE A 145 -2.06 -15.45 8.69
C PHE A 145 -2.68 -14.23 7.98
N GLY A 146 -3.98 -14.32 7.71
CA GLY A 146 -4.76 -13.25 7.11
C GLY A 146 -4.55 -13.10 5.60
N PRO A 147 -5.15 -12.06 4.98
CA PRO A 147 -5.17 -11.91 3.53
C PRO A 147 -3.79 -11.52 2.99
N VAL A 148 -3.39 -12.19 1.90
CA VAL A 148 -2.12 -12.00 1.21
C VAL A 148 -2.36 -11.64 -0.27
N PRO A 149 -1.77 -10.54 -0.78
CA PRO A 149 -1.99 -10.09 -2.15
C PRO A 149 -1.33 -10.99 -3.22
N HIS A 150 -2.05 -11.31 -4.29
CA HIS A 150 -1.51 -12.03 -5.45
C HIS A 150 -0.32 -11.31 -6.14
N GLU A 151 -0.11 -10.02 -5.91
CA GLU A 151 1.02 -9.22 -6.38
C GLU A 151 2.39 -9.78 -5.96
N LEU A 152 2.43 -10.59 -4.89
CA LEU A 152 3.64 -11.29 -4.43
C LEU A 152 4.17 -12.27 -5.48
N ARG A 153 3.33 -12.80 -6.38
CA ARG A 153 3.74 -13.67 -7.49
C ARG A 153 4.70 -12.95 -8.44
N LYS A 154 4.35 -11.72 -8.83
CA LYS A 154 5.19 -10.86 -9.70
C LYS A 154 6.52 -10.48 -9.04
N LYS A 155 6.56 -10.49 -7.71
CA LYS A 155 7.76 -10.18 -6.91
C LYS A 155 8.61 -11.41 -6.56
N LYS A 156 8.33 -12.58 -7.16
CA LYS A 156 9.03 -13.85 -6.93
C LYS A 156 8.91 -14.41 -5.50
N HIS A 157 7.89 -14.01 -4.75
CA HIS A 157 7.59 -14.52 -3.40
C HIS A 157 6.53 -15.62 -3.42
N VAL A 158 6.65 -16.59 -4.33
CA VAL A 158 5.64 -17.64 -4.55
C VAL A 158 5.46 -18.52 -3.31
N LYS A 159 6.54 -18.85 -2.60
CA LYS A 159 6.47 -19.67 -1.37
C LYS A 159 5.57 -19.03 -0.31
N ILE A 160 5.57 -17.71 -0.16
CA ILE A 160 4.69 -17.00 0.80
C ILE A 160 3.21 -17.20 0.42
N LEU A 161 2.88 -17.16 -0.87
CA LEU A 161 1.52 -17.38 -1.34
C LEU A 161 1.04 -18.80 -1.07
N THR A 162 1.91 -19.80 -1.20
CA THR A 162 1.57 -21.21 -0.92
C THR A 162 1.28 -21.46 0.56
N LEU A 163 1.90 -20.68 1.47
CA LEU A 163 1.70 -20.81 2.92
C LEU A 163 0.54 -19.95 3.47
N ALA A 164 -0.09 -19.15 2.61
CA ALA A 164 -1.13 -18.21 3.00
C ALA A 164 -2.48 -18.89 3.14
N GLU A 165 -3.20 -18.56 4.20
CA GLU A 165 -4.56 -19.05 4.44
C GLU A 165 -5.59 -18.46 3.46
N HIS A 166 -5.41 -17.19 3.06
CA HIS A 166 -6.31 -16.51 2.13
C HIS A 166 -5.54 -15.58 1.18
N ILE A 167 -5.77 -15.74 -0.13
CA ILE A 167 -5.14 -14.93 -1.18
C ILE A 167 -6.15 -13.93 -1.73
N ALA A 168 -5.73 -12.70 -2.02
CA ALA A 168 -6.62 -11.62 -2.47
C ALA A 168 -6.05 -10.67 -3.53
#